data_AF-A0AA38PA94-F1
#
_entry.id   AF-A0AA38PA94-F1
#
_cell.length_a   1.000
_cell.length_b   1.000
_cell.length_c   1.000
_cell.angle_alpha   90.00
_cell.angle_beta   90.00
_cell.angle_gamma   90.00
#
_symmetry.space_group_name_H-M   'P 1'
#
loop_
_entity.id
_entity.type
_entity.pdbx_description
1 polymer ?
#
loop_
_entity_poly.entity_id
_entity_poly.type
_entity_poly.pdbx_seq_one_letter_code
_entity_poly.pdbx_strand_id
1 'polypeptide(L)'
;MLLFSTRLFFILHFTTVITGAFRSNECHEPSTNTALLCSTIDKELALRLHEHPTLSFAHSQWIWTPEVVDGKAPPGSRAFRKNFIAPFNREPAFATIAFGADDAATLWVNGELVVTEIGWGHARSSCVPLRPHLNVFAVNATNNGNVNNAAGFLFTAVITYMDGTTSSLVSDTTWRGQSNVPEGFQNLSYDDSSWMPVKSSGNYATDAIAIAGRNELSFLPARWIWTNEVRNGHAPPGARAFRLTVALPPRHTHASVAILATADDYYSFYVNGRFVGSGIQYLAAQRFEVEDIEGPRIVFAVYAENKVTREGWNPAGLISAIRITSRDPTLPCLQGCSVTHDWFTDAGWKAYPGDAPPYGFELPVFDDTKWPFAAVRDRLPGRISIPAVNAIDGPGSPLPGAPRGTPHQKATFGHQSESPLQTNYPPNFQYQPSYQADCPPQNNLHSQHRFGGSDAHVGGVYYPFNAGQSADQVGTAGSKLLHDCDCVPVDGQGPAKSSRRVYLNV
;
A
#
# COMPACT_ATOMS: atom_id res chain seq x y z
N MET A 1 31.68 90.51 18.79
CA MET A 1 31.12 89.89 20.00
C MET A 1 31.59 88.44 20.04
N LEU A 2 32.36 88.12 21.10
CA LEU A 2 32.60 86.81 21.75
C LEU A 2 32.86 85.55 20.90
N LEU A 3 33.82 84.65 21.19
CA LEU A 3 35.00 84.58 22.08
C LEU A 3 35.61 83.17 21.81
N PHE A 4 36.94 83.05 21.66
CA PHE A 4 37.84 81.91 22.05
C PHE A 4 37.54 80.47 21.57
N SER A 5 38.46 79.52 21.38
CA SER A 5 39.93 79.39 21.39
C SER A 5 40.24 77.89 21.24
N THR A 6 41.29 77.52 20.47
CA THR A 6 42.26 76.37 20.56
C THR A 6 41.78 74.95 20.96
N ARG A 7 42.35 73.80 20.56
CA ARG A 7 43.52 73.34 19.77
C ARG A 7 43.44 71.80 19.63
N LEU A 8 44.09 71.26 18.59
CA LEU A 8 44.80 69.96 18.47
C LEU A 8 44.05 68.63 18.75
N PHE A 9 44.11 67.67 17.81
CA PHE A 9 45.10 66.57 17.82
C PHE A 9 45.10 65.80 16.47
N PHE A 10 46.31 65.50 15.99
CA PHE A 10 46.65 64.63 14.85
C PHE A 10 46.19 63.17 15.07
N ILE A 11 46.00 62.39 14.00
CA ILE A 11 46.72 61.11 13.74
C ILE A 11 46.32 60.52 12.37
N LEU A 12 47.34 60.07 11.66
CA LEU A 12 47.38 59.50 10.30
C LEU A 12 46.39 58.36 10.05
N HIS A 13 45.77 58.35 8.87
CA HIS A 13 45.27 57.14 8.22
C HIS A 13 46.37 56.56 7.33
N PHE A 14 46.97 55.45 7.77
CA PHE A 14 47.76 54.56 6.90
C PHE A 14 46.82 53.50 6.33
N THR A 15 46.59 53.55 5.01
CA THR A 15 46.01 52.47 4.24
C THR A 15 47.05 51.37 4.03
N THR A 16 46.80 50.17 4.55
CA THR A 16 47.50 48.96 4.13
C THR A 16 46.49 47.98 3.57
N VAL A 17 46.55 47.79 2.26
CA VAL A 17 45.82 46.76 1.52
C VAL A 17 46.49 45.42 1.80
N ILE A 18 45.76 44.48 2.42
CA ILE A 18 46.13 43.07 2.43
C ILE A 18 45.10 42.34 1.57
N THR A 19 45.45 42.08 0.31
CA THR A 19 44.77 41.13 -0.56
C THR A 19 45.14 39.71 -0.13
N GLY A 20 44.37 39.14 0.79
CA GLY A 20 44.34 37.71 1.03
C GLY A 20 43.29 37.06 0.11
N ALA A 21 43.75 36.31 -0.89
CA ALA A 21 42.90 35.52 -1.75
C ALA A 21 42.28 34.35 -0.96
N PHE A 22 41.06 34.52 -0.47
CA PHE A 22 40.20 33.39 -0.13
C PHE A 22 39.70 32.79 -1.45
N ARG A 23 40.20 31.60 -1.79
CA ARG A 23 39.49 30.72 -2.72
C ARG A 23 38.12 30.46 -2.10
N SER A 24 37.07 30.89 -2.80
CA SER A 24 35.72 30.41 -2.56
C SER A 24 35.74 28.90 -2.72
N ASN A 25 35.63 28.16 -1.62
CA ASN A 25 35.11 26.81 -1.70
C ASN A 25 33.69 26.96 -2.27
N GLU A 26 33.53 26.60 -3.54
CA GLU A 26 32.23 26.34 -4.12
C GLU A 26 31.61 25.21 -3.30
N CYS A 27 30.78 25.56 -2.33
CA CYS A 27 29.80 24.64 -1.79
C CYS A 27 28.89 24.30 -2.98
N HIS A 28 29.07 23.11 -3.57
CA HIS A 28 28.02 22.53 -4.39
C HIS A 28 26.73 22.57 -3.58
N GLU A 29 25.71 23.24 -4.10
CA GLU A 29 24.37 23.09 -3.56
C GLU A 29 24.03 21.59 -3.57
N PRO A 30 23.61 21.00 -2.44
CA PRO A 30 23.15 19.64 -2.45
C PRO A 30 21.91 19.60 -3.33
N SER A 31 21.98 18.83 -4.41
CA SER A 31 20.87 18.60 -5.33
C SER A 31 19.62 18.27 -4.51
N THR A 32 18.65 19.17 -4.55
CA THR A 32 17.31 18.91 -4.08
C THR A 32 16.75 17.79 -4.94
N ASN A 33 16.40 16.67 -4.31
CA ASN A 33 15.97 15.41 -4.93
C ASN A 33 17.08 14.54 -5.54
N THR A 34 17.68 13.72 -4.70
CA THR A 34 17.88 12.32 -5.07
C THR A 34 17.38 11.45 -3.93
N ALA A 35 16.14 10.99 -4.05
CA ALA A 35 15.81 9.67 -3.54
C ALA A 35 16.86 8.69 -4.09
N LEU A 36 17.24 7.69 -3.31
CA LEU A 36 18.17 6.63 -3.70
C LEU A 36 17.85 6.17 -5.14
N LEU A 37 18.65 6.57 -6.13
CA LEU A 37 18.41 6.16 -7.51
C LEU A 37 18.92 4.73 -7.63
N CYS A 38 18.05 3.80 -8.02
CA CYS A 38 18.43 2.39 -8.16
C CYS A 38 19.65 2.13 -9.05
N SER A 39 20.04 3.08 -9.90
CA SER A 39 21.28 3.03 -10.68
C SER A 39 22.57 3.05 -9.85
N THR A 40 22.52 3.43 -8.56
CA THR A 40 23.70 3.45 -7.67
C THR A 40 23.87 2.18 -6.84
N ILE A 41 22.89 1.27 -6.84
CA ILE A 41 22.94 0.01 -6.09
C ILE A 41 23.32 -1.13 -7.05
N ASP A 42 24.48 -1.75 -6.84
CA ASP A 42 24.84 -2.97 -7.57
C ASP A 42 24.12 -4.21 -7.02
N LYS A 43 24.22 -5.34 -7.73
CA LYS A 43 23.54 -6.59 -7.35
C LYS A 43 24.00 -7.14 -6.00
N GLU A 44 25.26 -6.96 -5.64
CA GLU A 44 25.83 -7.47 -4.38
C GLU A 44 25.35 -6.65 -3.18
N LEU A 45 25.22 -5.33 -3.36
CA LEU A 45 24.58 -4.47 -2.39
C LEU A 45 23.07 -4.75 -2.30
N ALA A 46 22.37 -4.94 -3.43
CA ALA A 46 20.96 -5.32 -3.42
C ALA A 46 20.70 -6.62 -2.64
N LEU A 47 21.59 -7.61 -2.76
CA LEU A 47 21.56 -8.85 -1.98
C LEU A 47 21.75 -8.60 -0.48
N ARG A 48 22.71 -7.75 -0.10
CA ARG A 48 22.94 -7.36 1.30
C ARG A 48 21.75 -6.58 1.90
N LEU A 49 21.08 -5.79 1.09
CA LEU A 49 19.91 -4.99 1.47
C LEU A 49 18.59 -5.79 1.49
N HIS A 50 18.60 -7.06 1.08
CA HIS A 50 17.40 -7.90 0.98
C HIS A 50 16.96 -8.47 2.34
N GLU A 51 17.85 -8.56 3.33
CA GLU A 51 17.52 -9.14 4.62
C GLU A 51 16.61 -8.19 5.41
N HIS A 52 15.41 -8.66 5.77
CA HIS A 52 14.46 -7.87 6.54
C HIS A 52 14.84 -7.91 8.02
N PRO A 53 15.17 -6.77 8.64
CA PRO A 53 15.51 -6.76 10.05
C PRO A 53 14.29 -7.10 10.90
N THR A 54 14.48 -7.96 11.89
CA THR A 54 13.43 -8.30 12.85
C THR A 54 13.11 -7.09 13.73
N LEU A 55 11.93 -6.49 13.52
CA LEU A 55 11.45 -5.38 14.33
C LEU A 55 11.07 -5.83 15.74
N SER A 56 11.33 -4.98 16.73
CA SER A 56 10.96 -5.23 18.13
C SER A 56 10.79 -3.92 18.88
N PHE A 57 9.75 -3.86 19.71
CA PHE A 57 9.50 -2.76 20.63
C PHE A 57 10.20 -2.94 21.99
N ALA A 58 11.05 -3.97 22.17
CA ALA A 58 11.65 -4.28 23.47
C ALA A 58 12.45 -3.14 24.12
N HIS A 59 12.94 -2.19 23.31
CA HIS A 59 13.67 -1.00 23.76
C HIS A 59 12.88 0.30 23.58
N SER A 60 11.63 0.21 23.12
CA SER A 60 10.75 1.35 22.92
C SER A 60 10.02 1.71 24.21
N GLN A 61 9.68 2.99 24.32
CA GLN A 61 8.90 3.56 25.41
C GLN A 61 7.61 4.14 24.84
N TRP A 62 6.53 4.02 25.60
CA TRP A 62 5.35 4.83 25.35
C TRP A 62 5.70 6.28 25.68
N ILE A 63 5.62 7.17 24.69
CA ILE A 63 5.99 8.58 24.86
C ILE A 63 4.82 9.51 24.57
N TRP A 64 4.77 10.61 25.32
CA TRP A 64 3.80 11.68 25.15
C TRP A 64 4.39 13.05 25.56
N THR A 65 3.63 14.13 25.40
CA THR A 65 4.06 15.46 25.88
C THR A 65 4.14 15.54 27.41
N PRO A 66 4.92 16.48 27.99
CA PRO A 66 5.15 16.58 29.44
C PRO A 66 3.90 16.79 30.32
N GLU A 67 2.75 17.09 29.72
CA GLU A 67 1.47 17.28 30.41
C GLU A 67 0.86 15.99 31.00
N VAL A 68 1.45 14.82 30.75
CA VAL A 68 0.98 13.55 31.35
C VAL A 68 1.14 13.57 32.87
N VAL A 69 0.02 13.35 33.55
CA VAL A 69 -0.07 13.17 35.02
C VAL A 69 -0.63 11.77 35.29
N ASP A 70 0.07 10.99 36.12
CA ASP A 70 -0.32 9.63 36.50
C ASP A 70 -0.68 8.70 35.32
N GLY A 71 0.11 8.81 34.24
CA GLY A 71 -0.08 8.01 33.02
C GLY A 71 -1.27 8.42 32.15
N LYS A 72 -1.92 9.56 32.46
CA LYS A 72 -3.06 10.07 31.72
C LYS A 72 -2.76 11.41 31.05
N ALA A 73 -3.15 11.54 29.79
CA ALA A 73 -3.05 12.75 29.00
C ALA A 73 -4.44 13.36 28.75
N PRO A 74 -4.56 14.69 28.60
CA PRO A 74 -5.76 15.31 28.06
C PRO A 74 -6.08 14.84 26.63
N PRO A 75 -7.37 14.83 26.23
CA PRO A 75 -7.76 14.64 24.84
C PRO A 75 -7.11 15.61 23.86
N GLY A 76 -6.96 15.15 22.61
CA GLY A 76 -6.50 15.94 21.48
C GLY A 76 -5.15 15.54 20.91
N SER A 77 -4.75 16.25 19.87
CA SER A 77 -3.57 15.95 19.06
C SER A 77 -2.30 16.63 19.57
N ARG A 78 -1.17 15.93 19.46
CA ARG A 78 0.17 16.37 19.87
C ARG A 78 1.15 16.08 18.74
N ALA A 79 2.07 16.99 18.52
CA ALA A 79 3.11 16.81 17.51
C ALA A 79 4.42 16.35 18.15
N PHE A 80 5.13 15.47 17.46
CA PHE A 80 6.40 14.90 17.90
C PHE A 80 7.39 14.86 16.74
N ARG A 81 8.67 15.08 17.04
CA ARG A 81 9.74 15.06 16.04
C ARG A 81 10.99 14.40 16.59
N LYS A 82 11.69 13.71 15.69
CA LYS A 82 12.99 13.11 15.92
C LYS A 82 13.88 13.26 14.69
N ASN A 83 14.98 13.98 14.89
CA ASN A 83 16.04 14.08 13.90
C ASN A 83 16.95 12.86 14.01
N PHE A 84 17.27 12.27 12.87
CA PHE A 84 18.26 11.22 12.73
C PHE A 84 19.36 11.70 11.79
N ILE A 85 20.59 11.70 12.30
CA ILE A 85 21.80 12.01 11.55
C ILE A 85 22.62 10.72 11.50
N ALA A 86 22.95 10.29 10.29
CA ALA A 86 23.74 9.08 10.10
C ALA A 86 25.13 9.21 10.77
N PRO A 87 25.68 8.11 11.33
CA PRO A 87 27.07 8.07 11.78
C PRO A 87 28.03 8.49 10.66
N PHE A 88 29.19 9.04 11.05
CA PHE A 88 30.22 9.45 10.10
C PHE A 88 30.58 8.31 9.13
N ASN A 89 30.69 8.64 7.84
CA ASN A 89 30.96 7.71 6.73
C ASN A 89 29.94 6.57 6.55
N ARG A 90 28.70 6.72 7.01
CA ARG A 90 27.61 5.79 6.69
C ARG A 90 26.46 6.50 6.00
N GLU A 91 26.08 6.01 4.83
CA GLU A 91 24.95 6.53 4.06
C GLU A 91 23.70 5.67 4.30
N PRO A 92 22.60 6.22 4.85
CA PRO A 92 21.35 5.47 5.04
C PRO A 92 20.73 5.10 3.69
N ALA A 93 20.31 3.84 3.54
CA ALA A 93 19.54 3.37 2.39
C ALA A 93 18.04 3.50 2.66
N PHE A 94 17.55 2.85 3.73
CA PHE A 94 16.15 2.84 4.11
C PHE A 94 15.99 2.60 5.62
N ALA A 95 14.78 2.86 6.13
CA ALA A 95 14.34 2.44 7.46
C ALA A 95 13.24 1.39 7.31
N THR A 96 13.37 0.27 8.02
CA THR A 96 12.24 -0.63 8.31
C THR A 96 11.69 -0.23 9.67
N ILE A 97 10.38 0.04 9.77
CA ILE A 97 9.74 0.70 10.90
C ILE A 97 8.56 -0.13 11.36
N ALA A 98 8.40 -0.33 12.67
CA ALA A 98 7.12 -0.71 13.28
C ALA A 98 6.57 0.47 14.10
N PHE A 99 5.27 0.71 13.97
CA PHE A 99 4.61 1.87 14.55
C PHE A 99 3.24 1.48 15.11
N GLY A 100 3.00 1.83 16.38
CA GLY A 100 1.76 1.57 17.11
C GLY A 100 1.29 2.81 17.87
N ALA A 101 0.00 2.97 18.14
CA ALA A 101 -0.53 4.19 18.75
C ALA A 101 -1.71 3.93 19.70
N ASP A 102 -1.88 4.80 20.70
CA ASP A 102 -3.04 4.88 21.58
C ASP A 102 -3.47 6.36 21.68
N ASP A 103 -4.58 6.81 21.09
CA ASP A 103 -5.57 6.05 20.32
C ASP A 103 -5.28 6.00 18.81
N ALA A 104 -4.65 7.03 18.26
CA ALA A 104 -4.35 7.10 16.84
C ALA A 104 -3.11 7.96 16.59
N ALA A 105 -2.32 7.63 15.58
CA ALA A 105 -1.20 8.46 15.19
C ALA A 105 -0.88 8.34 13.71
N THR A 106 -0.32 9.42 13.16
CA THR A 106 0.20 9.44 11.80
C THR A 106 1.70 9.72 11.83
N LEU A 107 2.47 8.94 11.08
CA LEU A 107 3.92 9.02 10.94
C LEU A 107 4.27 9.56 9.54
N TRP A 108 5.18 10.53 9.52
CA TRP A 108 5.84 11.03 8.34
C TRP A 108 7.35 10.84 8.44
N VAL A 109 7.99 10.65 7.30
CA VAL A 109 9.45 10.69 7.17
C VAL A 109 9.81 11.69 6.08
N ASN A 110 10.61 12.69 6.45
CA ASN A 110 11.00 13.79 5.55
C ASN A 110 9.81 14.53 4.89
N GLY A 111 8.67 14.60 5.57
CA GLY A 111 7.43 15.20 5.07
C GLY A 111 6.55 14.27 4.25
N GLU A 112 7.02 13.07 3.88
CA GLU A 112 6.18 12.07 3.19
C GLU A 112 5.40 11.24 4.20
N LEU A 113 4.10 11.05 3.95
CA LEU A 113 3.22 10.22 4.77
C LEU A 113 3.66 8.75 4.66
N VAL A 114 3.91 8.10 5.79
CA VAL A 114 4.29 6.69 5.86
C VAL A 114 3.09 5.84 6.25
N VAL A 115 2.47 6.16 7.39
CA VAL A 115 1.38 5.36 7.96
C VAL A 115 0.51 6.20 8.88
N THR A 116 -0.78 5.94 8.86
CA THR A 116 -1.70 6.25 9.95
C THR A 116 -2.11 4.94 10.64
N GLU A 117 -1.96 4.91 11.95
CA GLU A 117 -2.29 3.78 12.83
C GLU A 117 -3.44 4.18 13.75
N ILE A 118 -4.38 3.27 13.98
CA ILE A 118 -5.55 3.49 14.83
C ILE A 118 -5.74 2.28 15.75
N GLY A 119 -5.76 2.54 17.05
CA GLY A 119 -5.86 1.55 18.10
C GLY A 119 -4.49 1.00 18.53
N TRP A 120 -4.43 0.54 19.78
CA TRP A 120 -3.18 0.18 20.45
C TRP A 120 -2.79 -1.31 20.36
N GLY A 121 -3.68 -2.15 19.84
CA GLY A 121 -3.52 -3.62 19.87
C GLY A 121 -2.69 -4.23 18.75
N HIS A 122 -2.23 -3.43 17.79
CA HIS A 122 -1.46 -3.88 16.63
C HIS A 122 -0.56 -2.75 16.11
N ALA A 123 0.46 -3.13 15.34
CA ALA A 123 1.38 -2.19 14.73
C ALA A 123 1.62 -2.55 13.25
N ARG A 124 1.57 -1.55 12.38
CA ARG A 124 1.99 -1.66 10.99
C ARG A 124 3.52 -1.71 10.88
N SER A 125 4.01 -2.49 9.92
CA SER A 125 5.40 -2.47 9.48
C SER A 125 5.51 -1.70 8.16
N SER A 126 6.48 -0.79 8.04
CA SER A 126 6.70 0.01 6.83
C SER A 126 8.19 0.10 6.53
N CYS A 127 8.55 -0.05 5.27
CA CYS A 127 9.88 0.32 4.78
C CYS A 127 9.82 1.66 4.03
N VAL A 128 10.76 2.56 4.32
CA VAL A 128 10.85 3.88 3.68
C VAL A 128 12.29 4.19 3.26
N PRO A 129 12.52 4.68 2.04
CA PRO A 129 13.84 5.15 1.63
C PRO A 129 14.27 6.37 2.46
N LEU A 130 15.56 6.48 2.73
CA LEU A 130 16.13 7.57 3.50
C LEU A 130 17.04 8.45 2.62
N ARG A 131 17.26 9.67 3.11
CA ARG A 131 18.24 10.60 2.56
C ARG A 131 19.65 10.28 3.09
N PRO A 132 20.73 10.63 2.36
CA PRO A 132 22.12 10.35 2.75
C PRO A 132 22.57 10.93 4.10
N HIS A 133 21.88 11.95 4.60
CA HIS A 133 22.30 12.71 5.79
C HIS A 133 21.17 12.81 6.82
N LEU A 134 20.58 14.00 6.94
CA LEU A 134 19.50 14.26 7.88
C LEU A 134 18.21 13.61 7.38
N ASN A 135 17.60 12.83 8.27
CA ASN A 135 16.24 12.36 8.13
C ASN A 135 15.42 12.81 9.34
N VAL A 136 14.16 13.15 9.10
CA VAL A 136 13.23 13.60 10.14
C VAL A 136 12.07 12.64 10.20
N PHE A 137 11.83 12.09 11.38
CA PHE A 137 10.64 11.34 11.72
C PHE A 137 9.70 12.26 12.49
N ALA A 138 8.48 12.43 11.99
CA ALA A 138 7.50 13.30 12.59
C ALA A 138 6.20 12.53 12.85
N VAL A 139 5.58 12.76 14.00
CA VAL A 139 4.36 12.07 14.41
C VAL A 139 3.33 13.10 14.87
N ASN A 140 2.10 12.95 14.39
CA ASN A 140 0.92 13.57 14.99
C ASN A 140 0.14 12.45 15.67
N ALA A 141 0.14 12.41 17.00
CA ALA A 141 -0.62 11.44 17.75
C ALA A 141 -1.81 12.12 18.44
N THR A 142 -2.96 11.46 18.43
CA THR A 142 -4.22 11.97 18.95
C THR A 142 -4.77 11.03 19.99
N ASN A 143 -5.04 11.60 21.17
CA ASN A 143 -5.86 10.97 22.19
C ASN A 143 -7.34 11.28 21.87
N ASN A 144 -8.10 10.26 21.51
CA ASN A 144 -9.50 10.35 21.10
C ASN A 144 -10.48 10.22 22.29
N GLY A 145 -9.97 10.14 23.52
CA GLY A 145 -10.79 10.11 24.73
C GLY A 145 -11.63 11.38 24.91
N ASN A 146 -12.68 11.28 25.75
CA ASN A 146 -13.49 12.44 26.16
C ASN A 146 -13.06 13.03 27.52
N VAL A 147 -12.12 12.36 28.19
CA VAL A 147 -11.56 12.71 29.51
C VAL A 147 -10.09 12.27 29.53
N ASN A 148 -9.33 12.71 30.53
CA ASN A 148 -7.93 12.26 30.67
C ASN A 148 -7.85 10.73 30.81
N ASN A 149 -7.11 10.10 29.91
CA ASN A 149 -6.91 8.65 29.75
C ASN A 149 -5.49 8.38 29.24
N ALA A 150 -5.14 7.10 29.10
CA ALA A 150 -3.85 6.71 28.53
C ALA A 150 -3.71 7.24 27.10
N ALA A 151 -2.51 7.70 26.76
CA ALA A 151 -2.15 8.12 25.43
C ALA A 151 -0.66 7.90 25.21
N GLY A 152 -0.29 7.54 23.99
CA GLY A 152 1.09 7.29 23.64
C GLY A 152 1.24 6.73 22.24
N PHE A 153 2.46 6.68 21.75
CA PHE A 153 2.81 5.87 20.60
C PHE A 153 4.08 5.09 20.86
N LEU A 154 4.24 4.00 20.12
CA LEU A 154 5.44 3.20 20.06
C LEU A 154 6.03 3.28 18.66
N PHE A 155 7.33 3.45 18.62
CA PHE A 155 8.11 3.48 17.40
C PHE A 155 9.36 2.64 17.59
N THR A 156 9.69 1.85 16.58
CA THR A 156 10.99 1.20 16.45
C THR A 156 11.34 1.19 14.98
N ALA A 157 12.58 1.49 14.64
CA ALA A 157 13.10 1.44 13.30
C ALA A 157 14.50 0.84 13.29
N VAL A 158 14.74 -0.01 12.30
CA VAL A 158 16.07 -0.44 11.91
C VAL A 158 16.45 0.33 10.66
N ILE A 159 17.46 1.18 10.79
CA ILE A 159 18.06 1.96 9.72
C ILE A 159 19.13 1.09 9.08
N THR A 160 18.95 0.75 7.81
CA THR A 160 19.94 -0.03 7.04
C THR A 160 20.76 0.93 6.19
N TYR A 161 22.08 0.80 6.23
CA TYR A 161 23.02 1.62 5.46
C TYR A 161 23.45 0.93 4.17
N MET A 162 24.03 1.71 3.25
CA MET A 162 24.57 1.25 1.97
C MET A 162 25.76 0.28 2.10
N ASP A 163 26.31 0.07 3.29
CA ASP A 163 27.34 -0.95 3.55
C ASP A 163 26.75 -2.25 4.12
N GLY A 164 25.43 -2.32 4.32
CA GLY A 164 24.70 -3.43 4.94
C GLY A 164 24.68 -3.40 6.47
N THR A 165 25.38 -2.46 7.12
CA THR A 165 25.30 -2.30 8.57
C THR A 165 23.97 -1.65 8.97
N THR A 166 23.66 -1.66 10.27
CA THR A 166 22.39 -1.11 10.77
C THR A 166 22.55 -0.19 11.99
N SER A 167 21.50 0.58 12.28
CA SER A 167 21.31 1.30 13.54
C SER A 167 19.86 1.22 13.98
N SER A 168 19.61 1.31 15.29
CA SER A 168 18.25 1.34 15.84
C SER A 168 17.82 2.76 16.17
N LEU A 169 16.55 3.07 15.92
CA LEU A 169 15.88 4.28 16.40
C LEU A 169 14.57 3.86 17.08
N VAL A 170 14.29 4.35 18.28
CA VAL A 170 13.11 3.96 19.06
C VAL A 170 12.35 5.18 19.57
N SER A 171 11.10 5.00 19.99
CA SER A 171 10.38 5.99 20.80
C SER A 171 10.98 6.02 22.21
N ASP A 172 11.53 7.16 22.61
CA ASP A 172 12.14 7.39 23.92
C ASP A 172 12.11 8.89 24.27
N THR A 173 12.69 9.26 25.41
CA THR A 173 12.74 10.65 25.90
C THR A 173 13.65 11.58 25.10
N THR A 174 14.34 11.09 24.06
CA THR A 174 15.17 11.92 23.17
C THR A 174 14.36 12.52 22.01
N TRP A 175 13.09 12.15 21.88
CA TRP A 175 12.13 12.83 21.00
C TRP A 175 11.75 14.18 21.58
N ARG A 176 11.36 15.11 20.69
CA ARG A 176 10.77 16.39 21.07
C ARG A 176 9.28 16.36 20.78
N GLY A 177 8.49 17.08 21.57
CA GLY A 177 7.05 17.17 21.36
C GLY A 177 6.47 18.50 21.78
N GLN A 178 5.29 18.81 21.25
CA GLN A 178 4.55 20.03 21.55
C GLN A 178 3.05 19.78 21.60
N SER A 179 2.35 20.57 22.44
CA SER A 179 0.94 20.35 22.74
C SER A 179 -0.05 20.77 21.66
N ASN A 180 0.38 21.62 20.71
CA ASN A 180 -0.33 21.88 19.47
C ASN A 180 0.34 21.16 18.30
N VAL A 181 -0.32 21.14 17.15
CA VAL A 181 0.20 20.57 15.90
C VAL A 181 0.39 21.71 14.89
N PRO A 182 1.58 22.35 14.84
CA PRO A 182 1.86 23.42 13.89
C PRO A 182 1.77 22.93 12.44
N GLU A 183 1.32 23.78 11.53
CA GLU A 183 1.35 23.46 10.10
C GLU A 183 2.79 23.23 9.61
N GLY A 184 2.98 22.21 8.78
CA GLY A 184 4.29 21.87 8.22
C GLY A 184 5.28 21.26 9.22
N PHE A 185 4.86 20.94 10.46
CA PHE A 185 5.72 20.31 11.47
C PHE A 185 6.32 18.99 11.03
N GLN A 186 5.80 18.34 9.98
CA GLN A 186 6.34 17.10 9.43
C GLN A 186 7.52 17.30 8.48
N ASN A 187 7.73 18.54 8.00
CA ASN A 187 8.71 18.84 6.96
C ASN A 187 10.14 18.79 7.50
N LEU A 188 11.09 18.44 6.63
CA LEU A 188 12.51 18.37 6.98
C LEU A 188 13.05 19.70 7.52
N SER A 189 12.63 20.82 6.95
CA SER A 189 13.13 22.17 7.27
C SER A 189 12.48 22.83 8.50
N TYR A 190 11.52 22.17 9.15
CA TYR A 190 10.84 22.74 10.30
C TYR A 190 11.78 22.83 11.51
N ASP A 191 11.84 24.00 12.15
CA ASP A 191 12.65 24.22 13.36
C ASP A 191 11.89 23.81 14.62
N ASP A 192 12.32 22.71 15.23
CA ASP A 192 11.82 22.19 16.51
C ASP A 192 12.75 22.52 17.69
N SER A 193 13.69 23.47 17.52
CA SER A 193 14.69 23.82 18.53
C SER A 193 14.07 24.29 19.86
N SER A 194 12.87 24.87 19.81
CA SER A 194 12.10 25.34 20.96
C SER A 194 11.21 24.28 21.62
N TRP A 195 11.02 23.11 20.99
CA TRP A 195 10.16 22.06 21.51
C TRP A 195 10.79 21.37 22.73
N MET A 196 9.95 21.03 23.70
CA MET A 196 10.41 20.31 24.89
C MET A 196 10.67 18.84 24.59
N PRO A 197 11.61 18.19 25.31
CA PRO A 197 11.69 16.74 25.34
C PRO A 197 10.35 16.12 25.77
N VAL A 198 10.02 14.98 25.18
CA VAL A 198 8.84 14.19 25.55
C VAL A 198 9.05 13.50 26.91
N LYS A 199 7.96 13.05 27.51
CA LYS A 199 7.96 12.23 28.73
C LYS A 199 7.66 10.77 28.37
N SER A 200 8.33 9.84 29.04
CA SER A 200 7.99 8.42 29.00
C SER A 200 6.82 8.14 29.95
N SER A 201 5.79 7.46 29.43
CA SER A 201 4.67 6.90 30.19
C SER A 201 4.96 5.46 30.65
N GLY A 202 6.09 4.87 30.24
CA GLY A 202 6.52 3.53 30.63
C GLY A 202 7.30 2.83 29.52
N ASN A 203 8.20 1.92 29.91
CA ASN A 203 8.83 1.00 28.97
C ASN A 203 7.76 0.04 28.43
N TYR A 204 7.92 -0.35 27.16
CA TYR A 204 7.06 -1.37 26.60
C TYR A 204 7.36 -2.75 27.23
N ALA A 205 6.37 -3.34 27.89
CA ALA A 205 6.42 -4.72 28.34
C ALA A 205 6.24 -5.64 27.11
N THR A 206 7.24 -6.46 26.83
CA THR A 206 7.45 -7.17 25.55
C THR A 206 6.24 -8.00 25.07
N ASP A 207 6.03 -8.03 23.74
CA ASP A 207 5.12 -8.89 22.94
C ASP A 207 3.59 -8.75 23.10
N ALA A 208 3.09 -7.72 23.78
CA ALA A 208 1.63 -7.43 23.86
C ALA A 208 0.98 -6.90 22.56
N ILE A 209 1.79 -6.40 21.61
CA ILE A 209 1.38 -5.72 20.38
C ILE A 209 1.98 -6.51 19.23
N ALA A 210 1.11 -7.08 18.42
CA ALA A 210 1.52 -7.79 17.23
C ALA A 210 2.04 -6.78 16.19
N ILE A 211 3.25 -7.03 15.68
CA ILE A 211 3.82 -6.31 14.54
C ILE A 211 3.47 -7.09 13.27
N ALA A 212 2.79 -6.43 12.34
CA ALA A 212 2.42 -7.01 11.06
C ALA A 212 3.68 -7.48 10.30
N GLY A 213 3.63 -8.69 9.73
CA GLY A 213 4.76 -9.34 9.04
C GLY A 213 5.72 -10.09 9.98
N ARG A 214 5.91 -9.65 11.23
CA ARG A 214 6.71 -10.37 12.24
C ARG A 214 5.89 -11.46 12.93
N ASN A 215 4.70 -11.10 13.42
CA ASN A 215 3.83 -12.01 14.15
C ASN A 215 2.89 -12.75 13.19
N GLU A 216 2.45 -13.96 13.54
CA GLU A 216 1.47 -14.69 12.75
C GLU A 216 0.12 -13.96 12.70
N LEU A 217 -0.55 -14.01 11.55
CA LEU A 217 -1.89 -13.46 11.39
C LEU A 217 -2.88 -14.21 12.28
N SER A 218 -3.73 -13.47 13.01
CA SER A 218 -4.61 -14.01 14.05
C SER A 218 -5.94 -13.25 14.12
N PHE A 219 -6.96 -13.89 14.66
CA PHE A 219 -8.27 -13.27 14.91
C PHE A 219 -8.33 -12.42 16.19
N LEU A 220 -7.30 -12.36 17.03
CA LEU A 220 -7.38 -11.66 18.33
C LEU A 220 -7.95 -10.22 18.24
N PRO A 221 -7.57 -9.39 17.25
CA PRO A 221 -8.14 -8.05 17.11
C PRO A 221 -9.50 -8.04 16.39
N ALA A 222 -9.86 -9.11 15.68
CA ALA A 222 -11.08 -9.21 14.90
C ALA A 222 -12.34 -9.34 15.76
N ARG A 223 -13.46 -8.94 15.18
CA ARG A 223 -14.80 -9.07 15.74
C ARG A 223 -15.71 -9.78 14.76
N TRP A 224 -16.66 -10.53 15.31
CA TRP A 224 -17.78 -11.03 14.52
C TRP A 224 -18.64 -9.84 14.08
N ILE A 225 -18.88 -9.72 12.78
CA ILE A 225 -19.73 -8.68 12.20
C ILE A 225 -20.93 -9.30 11.49
N TRP A 226 -22.04 -8.57 11.43
CA TRP A 226 -23.17 -8.88 10.57
C TRP A 226 -23.90 -7.60 10.14
N THR A 227 -25.03 -7.72 9.47
CA THR A 227 -25.95 -6.58 9.21
C THR A 227 -26.61 -6.09 10.51
N ASN A 228 -27.16 -4.87 10.47
CA ASN A 228 -27.81 -4.23 11.62
C ASN A 228 -29.20 -4.80 11.98
N GLU A 229 -29.67 -5.83 11.26
CA GLU A 229 -30.92 -6.50 11.56
C GLU A 229 -30.83 -7.48 12.73
N VAL A 230 -29.62 -7.77 13.24
CA VAL A 230 -29.40 -8.71 14.35
C VAL A 230 -30.21 -8.29 15.58
N ARG A 231 -30.96 -9.23 16.15
CA ARG A 231 -31.74 -9.06 17.39
C ARG A 231 -31.40 -10.17 18.36
N ASN A 232 -31.00 -9.81 19.58
CA ASN A 232 -30.62 -10.76 20.63
C ASN A 232 -29.60 -11.81 20.15
N GLY A 233 -28.66 -11.40 19.29
CA GLY A 233 -27.63 -12.28 18.74
C GLY A 233 -28.08 -13.23 17.62
N HIS A 234 -29.30 -13.05 17.09
CA HIS A 234 -29.85 -13.83 15.98
C HIS A 234 -30.14 -12.93 14.79
N ALA A 235 -30.00 -13.45 13.58
CA ALA A 235 -30.31 -12.80 12.31
C ALA A 235 -31.29 -13.68 11.52
N PRO A 236 -32.09 -13.11 10.59
CA PRO A 236 -32.88 -13.92 9.67
C PRO A 236 -31.97 -14.74 8.74
N PRO A 237 -32.45 -15.88 8.22
CA PRO A 237 -31.76 -16.62 7.17
C PRO A 237 -31.61 -15.80 5.89
N GLY A 238 -30.55 -16.09 5.14
CA GLY A 238 -30.29 -15.49 3.83
C GLY A 238 -28.90 -14.89 3.71
N ALA A 239 -28.59 -14.44 2.50
CA ALA A 239 -27.29 -13.90 2.16
C ALA A 239 -27.18 -12.42 2.47
N ARG A 240 -25.99 -12.00 2.90
CA ARG A 240 -25.58 -10.61 3.14
C ARG A 240 -24.25 -10.35 2.46
N ALA A 241 -24.04 -9.10 2.07
CA ALA A 241 -22.80 -8.66 1.47
C ALA A 241 -22.04 -7.72 2.39
N PHE A 242 -20.74 -7.94 2.50
CA PHE A 242 -19.81 -7.12 3.27
C PHE A 242 -18.72 -6.58 2.36
N ARG A 243 -18.28 -5.35 2.57
CA ARG A 243 -17.21 -4.71 1.81
C ARG A 243 -16.26 -3.92 2.71
N LEU A 244 -14.96 -4.01 2.41
CA LEU A 244 -13.90 -3.16 2.95
C LEU A 244 -13.06 -2.66 1.78
N THR A 245 -12.82 -1.35 1.70
CA THR A 245 -11.90 -0.77 0.71
C THR A 245 -10.70 -0.18 1.44
N VAL A 246 -9.52 -0.71 1.16
CA VAL A 246 -8.25 -0.25 1.73
C VAL A 246 -7.50 0.56 0.68
N ALA A 247 -7.10 1.79 1.02
CA ALA A 247 -6.15 2.55 0.21
C ALA A 247 -4.72 2.08 0.53
N LEU A 248 -3.91 1.84 -0.50
CA LEU A 248 -2.49 1.58 -0.33
C LEU A 248 -1.74 2.89 -0.05
N PRO A 249 -0.53 2.83 0.55
CA PRO A 249 0.32 4.00 0.71
C PRO A 249 0.57 4.72 -0.63
N PRO A 250 0.89 6.03 -0.61
CA PRO A 250 1.22 6.76 -1.84
C PRO A 250 2.27 6.02 -2.69
N ARG A 251 2.06 5.97 -4.01
CA ARG A 251 2.88 5.25 -5.01
C ARG A 251 2.82 3.71 -4.95
N HIS A 252 2.30 3.11 -3.89
CA HIS A 252 2.13 1.67 -3.81
C HIS A 252 0.97 1.22 -4.72
N THR A 253 1.26 0.28 -5.61
CA THR A 253 0.29 -0.22 -6.60
C THR A 253 0.34 -1.73 -6.80
N HIS A 254 1.24 -2.43 -6.11
CA HIS A 254 1.37 -3.88 -6.14
C HIS A 254 1.27 -4.41 -4.72
N ALA A 255 0.48 -5.47 -4.52
CA ALA A 255 0.30 -6.08 -3.22
C ALA A 255 0.12 -7.60 -3.30
N SER A 256 0.36 -8.24 -2.17
CA SER A 256 -0.08 -9.59 -1.84
C SER A 256 -0.92 -9.55 -0.57
N VAL A 257 -1.80 -10.54 -0.42
CA VAL A 257 -2.73 -10.62 0.69
C VAL A 257 -2.80 -12.04 1.26
N ALA A 258 -2.60 -12.17 2.56
CA ALA A 258 -2.98 -13.35 3.33
C ALA A 258 -4.33 -13.13 4.02
N ILE A 259 -5.22 -14.10 3.98
CA ILE A 259 -6.58 -14.01 4.54
C ILE A 259 -6.81 -15.18 5.47
N LEU A 260 -7.30 -14.90 6.67
CA LEU A 260 -8.04 -15.85 7.50
C LEU A 260 -9.51 -15.45 7.51
N ALA A 261 -10.40 -16.39 7.25
CA ALA A 261 -11.83 -16.12 7.28
C ALA A 261 -12.65 -17.33 7.73
N THR A 262 -13.76 -17.04 8.41
CA THR A 262 -14.85 -17.99 8.61
C THR A 262 -16.16 -17.24 8.82
N ALA A 263 -17.28 -17.93 8.67
CA ALA A 263 -18.61 -17.38 8.89
C ALA A 263 -19.53 -18.41 9.53
N ASP A 264 -20.48 -17.93 10.30
CA ASP A 264 -21.65 -18.66 10.78
C ASP A 264 -22.84 -18.21 9.91
N ASP A 265 -23.27 -18.97 8.90
CA ASP A 265 -22.85 -20.35 8.58
C ASP A 265 -21.78 -20.44 7.47
N TYR A 266 -21.91 -19.66 6.39
CA TYR A 266 -21.15 -19.87 5.16
C TYR A 266 -20.63 -18.55 4.56
N TYR A 267 -19.56 -18.60 3.77
CA TYR A 267 -19.12 -17.44 2.99
C TYR A 267 -18.46 -17.78 1.65
N SER A 268 -18.43 -16.79 0.75
CA SER A 268 -17.53 -16.69 -0.41
C SER A 268 -16.81 -15.35 -0.37
N PHE A 269 -15.48 -15.37 -0.53
CA PHE A 269 -14.60 -14.22 -0.38
C PHE A 269 -14.02 -13.78 -1.72
N TYR A 270 -13.90 -12.47 -1.92
CA TYR A 270 -13.37 -11.85 -3.12
C TYR A 270 -12.35 -10.77 -2.79
N VAL A 271 -11.35 -10.63 -3.67
CA VAL A 271 -10.36 -9.54 -3.65
C VAL A 271 -10.35 -8.90 -5.03
N ASN A 272 -10.65 -7.60 -5.11
CA ASN A 272 -10.78 -6.86 -6.38
C ASN A 272 -11.66 -7.58 -7.42
N GLY A 273 -12.75 -8.20 -6.97
CA GLY A 273 -13.67 -8.97 -7.81
C GLY A 273 -13.22 -10.39 -8.14
N ARG A 274 -11.96 -10.75 -7.90
CA ARG A 274 -11.47 -12.12 -8.06
C ARG A 274 -11.99 -12.99 -6.92
N PHE A 275 -12.60 -14.13 -7.26
CA PHE A 275 -13.00 -15.14 -6.27
C PHE A 275 -11.76 -15.78 -5.65
N VAL A 276 -11.73 -15.81 -4.31
CA VAL A 276 -10.61 -16.34 -3.53
C VAL A 276 -10.92 -17.69 -2.92
N GLY A 277 -12.11 -17.85 -2.33
CA GLY A 277 -12.43 -19.06 -1.58
C GLY A 277 -13.81 -19.03 -0.94
N SER A 278 -14.29 -20.19 -0.51
CA SER A 278 -15.54 -20.32 0.25
C SER A 278 -15.36 -21.19 1.49
N GLY A 279 -16.12 -20.90 2.53
CA GLY A 279 -16.16 -21.69 3.76
C GLY A 279 -17.55 -22.09 4.18
N ILE A 280 -17.63 -23.26 4.81
CA ILE A 280 -18.91 -23.83 5.25
C ILE A 280 -18.95 -24.30 6.72
N GLN A 281 -17.91 -23.98 7.52
CA GLN A 281 -17.81 -24.38 8.92
C GLN A 281 -17.25 -23.25 9.79
N TYR A 282 -18.09 -22.67 10.65
CA TYR A 282 -17.71 -21.51 11.46
C TYR A 282 -16.63 -21.77 12.53
N LEU A 283 -16.41 -23.04 12.92
CA LEU A 283 -15.38 -23.43 13.91
C LEU A 283 -14.01 -23.71 13.28
N ALA A 284 -13.92 -23.75 11.95
CA ALA A 284 -12.67 -23.98 11.21
C ALA A 284 -12.50 -22.86 10.21
N ALA A 285 -11.55 -21.96 10.47
CA ALA A 285 -11.18 -20.94 9.51
C ALA A 285 -10.42 -21.54 8.34
N GLN A 286 -10.48 -20.84 7.21
CA GLN A 286 -9.64 -21.12 6.05
C GLN A 286 -8.61 -20.04 5.88
N ARG A 287 -7.50 -20.43 5.25
CA ARG A 287 -6.37 -19.57 4.94
C ARG A 287 -6.22 -19.46 3.43
N PHE A 288 -6.18 -18.23 2.92
CA PHE A 288 -5.92 -17.98 1.51
C PHE A 288 -4.76 -17.02 1.33
N GLU A 289 -4.04 -17.18 0.22
CA GLU A 289 -3.01 -16.25 -0.23
C GLU A 289 -3.38 -15.77 -1.63
N VAL A 290 -3.33 -14.46 -1.84
CA VAL A 290 -3.64 -13.81 -3.11
C VAL A 290 -2.47 -12.92 -3.48
N GLU A 291 -1.79 -13.28 -4.56
CA GLU A 291 -0.65 -12.55 -5.12
C GLU A 291 -1.08 -11.65 -6.28
N ASP A 292 -0.16 -10.79 -6.71
CA ASP A 292 -0.28 -9.94 -7.90
C ASP A 292 -1.54 -9.07 -7.91
N ILE A 293 -1.87 -8.48 -6.76
CA ILE A 293 -2.97 -7.54 -6.64
C ILE A 293 -2.49 -6.16 -7.09
N GLU A 294 -3.15 -5.60 -8.09
CA GLU A 294 -2.83 -4.29 -8.65
C GLU A 294 -3.81 -3.20 -8.21
N GLY A 295 -3.30 -1.98 -8.19
CA GLY A 295 -4.05 -0.75 -8.02
C GLY A 295 -3.77 -0.02 -6.70
N PRO A 296 -4.11 1.28 -6.61
CA PRO A 296 -3.87 2.08 -5.41
C PRO A 296 -4.85 1.77 -4.27
N ARG A 297 -5.82 0.88 -4.50
CA ARG A 297 -6.85 0.46 -3.55
C ARG A 297 -7.12 -1.03 -3.72
N ILE A 298 -7.40 -1.70 -2.62
CA ILE A 298 -7.83 -3.10 -2.61
C ILE A 298 -9.24 -3.16 -2.02
N VAL A 299 -10.15 -3.82 -2.74
CA VAL A 299 -11.50 -4.12 -2.30
C VAL A 299 -11.57 -5.56 -1.84
N PHE A 300 -11.93 -5.75 -0.58
CA PHE A 300 -12.34 -7.03 -0.02
C PHE A 300 -13.86 -7.06 0.00
N ALA A 301 -14.43 -8.12 -0.56
CA ALA A 301 -15.87 -8.32 -0.55
C ALA A 301 -16.20 -9.74 -0.11
N VAL A 302 -17.29 -9.89 0.64
CA VAL A 302 -17.72 -11.19 1.16
C VAL A 302 -19.22 -11.35 0.96
N TYR A 303 -19.60 -12.43 0.29
CA TYR A 303 -20.96 -12.96 0.31
C TYR A 303 -21.04 -13.91 1.50
N ALA A 304 -21.76 -13.59 2.56
CA ALA A 304 -21.94 -14.49 3.70
C ALA A 304 -23.41 -14.89 3.81
N GLU A 305 -23.68 -16.17 4.06
CA GLU A 305 -25.03 -16.70 4.10
C GLU A 305 -25.32 -17.28 5.48
N ASN A 306 -26.43 -16.81 6.04
CA ASN A 306 -27.01 -17.38 7.24
C ASN A 306 -27.99 -18.50 6.86
N LYS A 307 -27.80 -19.71 7.37
CA LYS A 307 -28.56 -20.88 6.90
C LYS A 307 -30.01 -20.81 7.36
N VAL A 308 -30.90 -21.38 6.54
CA VAL A 308 -32.28 -21.63 6.96
C VAL A 308 -32.33 -22.75 8.01
N THR A 309 -32.84 -22.42 9.20
CA THR A 309 -33.12 -23.40 10.26
C THR A 309 -34.62 -23.43 10.57
N ARG A 310 -35.07 -24.45 11.32
CA ARG A 310 -36.47 -24.57 11.76
C ARG A 310 -36.89 -23.44 12.71
N GLU A 311 -35.93 -22.83 13.39
CA GLU A 311 -36.14 -21.74 14.35
C GLU A 311 -36.32 -20.38 13.65
N GLY A 312 -36.11 -20.33 12.33
CA GLY A 312 -36.11 -19.09 11.57
C GLY A 312 -34.85 -18.31 11.87
N TRP A 313 -34.95 -17.30 12.73
CA TRP A 313 -33.82 -16.47 13.13
C TRP A 313 -32.83 -17.29 13.96
N ASN A 314 -31.55 -17.23 13.60
CA ASN A 314 -30.49 -18.02 14.24
C ASN A 314 -29.18 -17.20 14.29
N PRO A 315 -28.16 -17.64 15.04
CA PRO A 315 -26.89 -16.92 15.10
C PRO A 315 -26.22 -16.79 13.73
N ALA A 316 -25.76 -15.58 13.39
CA ALA A 316 -25.00 -15.33 12.17
C ALA A 316 -23.79 -14.44 12.44
N GLY A 317 -22.73 -14.60 11.65
CA GLY A 317 -21.57 -13.73 11.76
C GLY A 317 -20.51 -14.01 10.71
N LEU A 318 -19.79 -12.97 10.33
CA LEU A 318 -18.56 -13.04 9.54
C LEU A 318 -17.38 -12.61 10.43
N ILE A 319 -16.27 -13.33 10.35
CA ILE A 319 -15.01 -12.89 10.96
C ILE A 319 -13.85 -13.10 10.00
N SER A 320 -12.99 -12.08 9.87
CA SER A 320 -11.80 -12.15 9.02
C SER A 320 -10.63 -11.36 9.61
N ALA A 321 -9.43 -11.86 9.37
CA ALA A 321 -8.17 -11.15 9.53
C ALA A 321 -7.42 -11.19 8.19
N ILE A 322 -6.88 -10.06 7.76
CA ILE A 322 -6.34 -9.85 6.41
C ILE A 322 -5.00 -9.16 6.55
N ARG A 323 -3.91 -9.79 6.11
CA ARG A 323 -2.60 -9.15 6.02
C ARG A 323 -2.38 -8.68 4.59
N ILE A 324 -2.11 -7.39 4.42
CA ILE A 324 -1.75 -6.81 3.13
C ILE A 324 -0.27 -6.47 3.17
N THR A 325 0.51 -6.97 2.21
CA THR A 325 1.90 -6.55 1.98
C THR A 325 1.95 -5.84 0.63
N SER A 326 2.30 -4.56 0.62
CA SER A 326 2.32 -3.73 -0.59
C SER A 326 3.70 -3.13 -0.85
N ARG A 327 3.99 -2.81 -2.11
CA ARG A 327 5.27 -2.22 -2.53
C ARG A 327 5.06 -1.08 -3.53
N ASP A 328 6.01 -0.15 -3.52
CA ASP A 328 6.19 0.88 -4.54
C ASP A 328 7.01 0.27 -5.70
N PRO A 329 6.40 -0.01 -6.88
CA PRO A 329 7.14 -0.59 -7.99
C PRO A 329 8.18 0.36 -8.60
N THR A 330 8.16 1.66 -8.25
CA THR A 330 9.14 2.63 -8.74
C THR A 330 10.50 2.54 -8.04
N LEU A 331 10.61 1.70 -7.00
CA LEU A 331 11.86 1.43 -6.25
C LEU A 331 12.35 -0.02 -6.45
N PRO A 332 12.67 -0.46 -7.69
CA PRO A 332 12.94 -1.87 -8.00
C PRO A 332 14.23 -2.44 -7.38
N CYS A 333 15.17 -1.60 -6.93
CA CYS A 333 16.39 -2.01 -6.23
C CYS A 333 16.14 -2.30 -4.74
N LEU A 334 15.01 -1.85 -4.20
CA LEU A 334 14.59 -2.10 -2.83
C LEU A 334 13.42 -3.09 -2.84
N GLN A 335 13.59 -4.25 -3.48
CA GLN A 335 12.50 -5.24 -3.61
C GLN A 335 11.95 -5.75 -2.27
N GLY A 336 12.77 -5.70 -1.20
CA GLY A 336 12.35 -5.98 0.18
C GLY A 336 11.70 -4.78 0.89
N CYS A 337 11.56 -3.63 0.24
CA CYS A 337 10.94 -2.46 0.85
C CYS A 337 9.43 -2.51 0.66
N SER A 338 8.76 -3.12 1.63
CA SER A 338 7.30 -3.27 1.65
C SER A 338 6.67 -2.58 2.84
N VAL A 339 5.37 -2.33 2.72
CA VAL A 339 4.50 -1.93 3.82
C VAL A 339 3.55 -3.09 4.09
N THR A 340 3.54 -3.59 5.33
CA THR A 340 2.72 -4.71 5.77
C THR A 340 1.78 -4.28 6.89
N HIS A 341 0.49 -4.54 6.73
CA HIS A 341 -0.53 -4.21 7.72
C HIS A 341 -1.60 -5.29 7.82
N ASP A 342 -2.14 -5.48 9.03
CA ASP A 342 -3.22 -6.41 9.31
C ASP A 342 -4.53 -5.62 9.50
N TRP A 343 -5.56 -6.03 8.76
CA TRP A 343 -6.92 -5.53 8.83
C TRP A 343 -7.83 -6.61 9.40
N PHE A 344 -8.88 -6.20 10.09
CA PHE A 344 -9.76 -7.11 10.78
C PHE A 344 -11.22 -6.76 10.50
N THR A 345 -12.12 -7.73 10.67
CA THR A 345 -13.56 -7.44 10.70
C THR A 345 -13.90 -6.65 11.95
N ASP A 346 -14.48 -5.47 11.76
CA ASP A 346 -14.89 -4.53 12.79
C ASP A 346 -15.99 -3.58 12.25
N ALA A 347 -16.26 -2.47 12.94
CA ALA A 347 -17.26 -1.49 12.54
C ALA A 347 -16.87 -0.66 11.30
N GLY A 348 -15.65 -0.79 10.77
CA GLY A 348 -15.20 -0.11 9.55
C GLY A 348 -15.67 -0.78 8.27
N TRP A 349 -16.12 -2.03 8.34
CA TRP A 349 -16.72 -2.75 7.22
C TRP A 349 -18.09 -2.19 6.89
N LYS A 350 -18.45 -2.16 5.61
CA LYS A 350 -19.81 -1.85 5.15
C LYS A 350 -20.61 -3.14 4.96
N ALA A 351 -21.90 -3.08 5.23
CA ALA A 351 -22.82 -4.19 5.04
C ALA A 351 -24.05 -3.77 4.22
N TYR A 352 -24.43 -4.57 3.23
CA TYR A 352 -25.63 -4.32 2.45
C TYR A 352 -26.89 -4.61 3.29
N PRO A 353 -27.84 -3.67 3.39
CA PRO A 353 -28.98 -3.81 4.29
C PRO A 353 -30.14 -4.65 3.71
N GLY A 354 -30.09 -5.06 2.45
CA GLY A 354 -31.16 -5.82 1.79
C GLY A 354 -30.91 -7.33 1.75
N ASP A 355 -31.95 -8.10 1.46
CA ASP A 355 -31.93 -9.57 1.50
C ASP A 355 -31.16 -10.23 0.34
N ALA A 356 -30.94 -9.50 -0.75
CA ALA A 356 -30.21 -9.99 -1.93
C ALA A 356 -29.05 -9.04 -2.26
N PRO A 357 -27.78 -9.47 -2.05
CA PRO A 357 -26.62 -8.70 -2.46
C PRO A 357 -26.71 -8.21 -3.91
N PRO A 358 -26.44 -6.91 -4.17
CA PRO A 358 -26.50 -6.39 -5.53
C PRO A 358 -25.38 -6.98 -6.39
N TYR A 359 -25.65 -7.21 -7.67
CA TYR A 359 -24.66 -7.71 -8.61
C TYR A 359 -23.47 -6.76 -8.73
N GLY A 360 -22.25 -7.31 -8.80
CA GLY A 360 -21.02 -6.53 -8.95
C GLY A 360 -20.50 -5.94 -7.64
N PHE A 361 -21.12 -6.22 -6.49
CA PHE A 361 -20.63 -5.78 -5.18
C PHE A 361 -19.27 -6.35 -4.81
N GLU A 362 -18.68 -7.23 -5.61
CA GLU A 362 -17.30 -7.70 -5.45
C GLU A 362 -16.29 -6.83 -6.21
N LEU A 363 -16.74 -6.02 -7.17
CA LEU A 363 -15.88 -5.27 -8.08
C LEU A 363 -15.34 -3.98 -7.42
N PRO A 364 -14.12 -3.52 -7.78
CA PRO A 364 -13.56 -2.26 -7.27
C PRO A 364 -14.40 -1.02 -7.59
N VAL A 365 -15.06 -1.02 -8.75
CA VAL A 365 -15.84 0.13 -9.26
C VAL A 365 -17.21 0.28 -8.62
N PHE A 366 -17.63 -0.66 -7.78
CA PHE A 366 -18.96 -0.64 -7.16
C PHE A 366 -19.07 0.47 -6.11
N ASP A 367 -20.13 1.28 -6.22
CA ASP A 367 -20.44 2.35 -5.26
C ASP A 367 -21.22 1.82 -4.05
N ASP A 368 -20.52 1.68 -2.93
CA ASP A 368 -21.09 1.31 -1.64
C ASP A 368 -21.28 2.51 -0.69
N THR A 369 -21.24 3.76 -1.18
CA THR A 369 -21.36 4.97 -0.33
C THR A 369 -22.64 5.03 0.49
N LYS A 370 -23.71 4.40 -0.01
CA LYS A 370 -25.03 4.33 0.67
C LYS A 370 -25.16 3.14 1.62
N TRP A 371 -24.18 2.24 1.69
CA TRP A 371 -24.24 1.10 2.59
C TRP A 371 -23.92 1.56 4.02
N PRO A 372 -24.72 1.13 5.03
CA PRO A 372 -24.36 1.34 6.42
C PRO A 372 -23.10 0.53 6.79
N PHE A 373 -22.47 0.94 7.88
CA PHE A 373 -21.44 0.12 8.52
C PHE A 373 -22.05 -1.17 9.10
N ALA A 374 -21.23 -2.22 9.14
CA ALA A 374 -21.57 -3.50 9.72
C ALA A 374 -21.78 -3.37 11.23
N ALA A 375 -22.73 -4.12 11.76
CA ALA A 375 -22.93 -4.23 13.19
C ALA A 375 -21.88 -5.17 13.78
N VAL A 376 -21.11 -4.67 14.75
CA VAL A 376 -20.18 -5.49 15.53
C VAL A 376 -20.97 -6.26 16.58
N ARG A 377 -20.70 -7.57 16.69
CA ARG A 377 -21.21 -8.38 17.80
C ARG A 377 -20.24 -8.26 18.96
N ASP A 378 -20.75 -8.01 20.16
CA ASP A 378 -19.99 -7.96 21.41
C ASP A 378 -19.54 -9.36 21.87
N ARG A 379 -18.87 -10.09 20.99
CA ARG A 379 -18.30 -11.41 21.24
C ARG A 379 -16.91 -11.47 20.65
N LEU A 380 -15.93 -11.80 21.49
CA LEU A 380 -14.60 -12.18 21.04
C LEU A 380 -14.68 -13.35 20.05
N PRO A 381 -13.66 -13.56 19.19
CA PRO A 381 -13.65 -14.62 18.18
C PRO A 381 -14.06 -16.00 18.73
N GLY A 382 -13.74 -16.29 19.99
CA GLY A 382 -13.96 -17.60 20.61
C GLY A 382 -12.91 -18.60 20.13
N ARG A 383 -13.22 -19.89 20.24
CA ARG A 383 -12.31 -20.96 19.81
C ARG A 383 -12.58 -21.31 18.35
N ILE A 384 -11.88 -20.65 17.44
CA ILE A 384 -11.84 -20.97 16.00
C ILE A 384 -10.52 -21.70 15.72
N SER A 385 -10.58 -22.84 15.05
CA SER A 385 -9.37 -23.54 14.57
C SER A 385 -8.77 -22.75 13.41
N ILE A 386 -7.50 -22.34 13.53
CA ILE A 386 -6.76 -21.63 12.49
C ILE A 386 -5.80 -22.61 11.79
N PRO A 387 -5.82 -22.73 10.45
CA PRO A 387 -4.85 -23.53 9.71
C PRO A 387 -3.41 -23.04 9.92
N ALA A 388 -2.46 -23.97 9.92
CA ALA A 388 -1.03 -23.65 9.95
C ALA A 388 -0.65 -22.68 8.81
N VAL A 389 0.42 -21.91 9.00
CA VAL A 389 0.82 -20.84 8.07
C VAL A 389 1.02 -21.34 6.62
N ASN A 390 1.48 -22.57 6.46
CA ASN A 390 1.71 -23.22 5.17
C ASN A 390 0.52 -24.04 4.63
N ALA A 391 -0.58 -24.14 5.39
CA ALA A 391 -1.78 -24.84 4.97
C ALA A 391 -2.73 -23.86 4.24
N ILE A 392 -2.44 -23.60 2.96
CA ILE A 392 -3.26 -22.72 2.11
C ILE A 392 -4.41 -23.52 1.51
N ASP A 393 -5.64 -23.05 1.73
CA ASP A 393 -6.85 -23.66 1.18
C ASP A 393 -7.00 -23.34 -0.31
N GLY A 394 -7.46 -24.33 -1.08
CA GLY A 394 -7.84 -24.11 -2.48
C GLY A 394 -9.11 -23.26 -2.60
N PRO A 395 -9.32 -22.55 -3.72
CA PRO A 395 -10.44 -21.64 -3.88
C PRO A 395 -11.81 -22.35 -3.87
N GLY A 396 -11.88 -23.61 -4.29
CA GLY A 396 -13.15 -24.32 -4.40
C GLY A 396 -14.09 -23.67 -5.41
N SER A 397 -15.35 -23.45 -5.04
CA SER A 397 -16.34 -22.75 -5.87
C SER A 397 -17.13 -21.74 -5.03
N PRO A 398 -17.62 -20.65 -5.65
CA PRO A 398 -18.53 -19.72 -4.98
C PRO A 398 -19.79 -20.45 -4.50
N LEU A 399 -20.36 -19.96 -3.40
CA LEU A 399 -21.66 -20.43 -2.89
C LEU A 399 -22.77 -20.18 -3.93
N PRO A 400 -23.86 -20.96 -3.90
CA PRO A 400 -25.04 -20.67 -4.71
C PRO A 400 -25.54 -19.23 -4.49
N GLY A 401 -25.76 -18.48 -5.57
CA GLY A 401 -26.17 -17.08 -5.52
C GLY A 401 -25.02 -16.07 -5.36
N ALA A 402 -23.83 -16.51 -4.97
CA ALA A 402 -22.65 -15.64 -4.93
C ALA A 402 -22.10 -15.40 -6.36
N PRO A 403 -21.47 -14.24 -6.62
CA PRO A 403 -20.84 -13.96 -7.91
C PRO A 403 -19.78 -14.99 -8.27
N ARG A 404 -19.57 -15.24 -9.57
CA ARG A 404 -18.46 -16.12 -10.00
C ARG A 404 -17.08 -15.52 -9.78
N GLY A 405 -17.01 -14.20 -9.63
CA GLY A 405 -15.80 -13.42 -9.65
C GLY A 405 -15.19 -13.27 -11.05
N THR A 406 -14.24 -12.36 -11.17
CA THR A 406 -13.46 -12.16 -12.39
C THR A 406 -12.31 -13.17 -12.47
N PRO A 407 -12.01 -13.73 -13.66
CA PRO A 407 -10.84 -14.59 -13.85
C PRO A 407 -9.54 -13.88 -13.48
N HIS A 408 -8.54 -14.64 -13.01
CA HIS A 408 -7.18 -14.14 -12.88
C HIS A 408 -6.63 -13.80 -14.26
N GLN A 409 -6.40 -12.52 -14.55
CA GLN A 409 -5.53 -12.16 -15.66
C GLN A 409 -4.10 -12.44 -15.21
N LYS A 410 -3.49 -13.56 -15.63
CA LYS A 410 -2.03 -13.63 -15.63
C LYS A 410 -1.58 -12.73 -16.77
N ALA A 411 -0.80 -11.69 -16.49
CA ALA A 411 -0.12 -10.94 -17.53
C ALA A 411 0.89 -11.88 -18.22
N THR A 412 0.48 -12.56 -19.28
CA THR A 412 1.38 -13.23 -20.20
C THR A 412 2.10 -12.15 -21.02
N PHE A 413 3.26 -11.69 -20.55
CA PHE A 413 4.27 -11.11 -21.43
C PHE A 413 4.88 -12.25 -22.27
N GLY A 414 4.11 -12.73 -23.24
CA GLY A 414 4.65 -13.51 -24.34
C GLY A 414 5.27 -12.56 -25.33
N HIS A 415 6.60 -12.60 -25.47
CA HIS A 415 7.28 -12.09 -26.65
C HIS A 415 6.66 -12.77 -27.88
N GLN A 416 5.76 -12.07 -28.58
CA GLN A 416 5.43 -12.44 -29.95
C GLN A 416 6.58 -11.96 -30.81
N SER A 417 7.39 -12.90 -31.29
CA SER A 417 8.25 -12.70 -32.45
C SER A 417 7.37 -12.35 -33.64
N GLU A 418 7.52 -11.15 -34.17
CA GLU A 418 6.90 -10.71 -35.42
C GLU A 418 7.29 -11.68 -36.55
N SER A 419 6.29 -12.16 -37.30
CA SER A 419 6.48 -12.72 -38.64
C SER A 419 5.96 -11.70 -39.66
N PRO A 420 6.66 -11.53 -40.81
CA PRO A 420 6.50 -10.37 -41.65
C PRO A 420 5.20 -10.38 -42.46
N LEU A 421 4.63 -9.18 -42.58
CA LEU A 421 3.48 -8.79 -43.38
C LEU A 421 3.62 -9.27 -44.84
N GLN A 422 2.68 -10.10 -45.31
CA GLN A 422 2.41 -10.25 -46.74
C GLN A 422 1.40 -9.20 -47.18
N THR A 423 1.83 -8.35 -48.12
CA THR A 423 1.07 -7.32 -48.80
C THR A 423 0.16 -7.94 -49.86
N ASN A 424 -1.15 -7.67 -49.79
CA ASN A 424 -2.11 -7.99 -50.84
C ASN A 424 -2.55 -6.70 -51.55
N TYR A 425 -2.27 -6.60 -52.85
CA TYR A 425 -2.94 -5.70 -53.81
C TYR A 425 -3.57 -6.56 -54.94
N PRO A 426 -4.63 -6.07 -55.61
CA PRO A 426 -5.72 -6.89 -56.15
C PRO A 426 -5.51 -7.36 -57.60
N PRO A 427 -6.23 -8.39 -58.07
CA PRO A 427 -6.21 -8.79 -59.48
C PRO A 427 -7.37 -8.20 -60.27
N ASN A 428 -7.09 -7.73 -61.48
CA ASN A 428 -8.08 -7.42 -62.52
C ASN A 428 -7.59 -8.02 -63.84
N PHE A 429 -8.32 -9.02 -64.35
CA PHE A 429 -8.91 -9.18 -65.71
C PHE A 429 -8.26 -10.43 -66.35
N GLN A 430 -8.89 -11.33 -67.10
CA GLN A 430 -10.19 -11.58 -67.73
C GLN A 430 -10.10 -13.08 -68.16
N TYR A 431 -11.12 -13.94 -68.33
CA TYR A 431 -12.21 -13.93 -69.30
C TYR A 431 -12.97 -15.28 -69.11
N GLN A 432 -14.30 -15.29 -69.14
CA GLN A 432 -15.12 -16.52 -69.16
C GLN A 432 -15.39 -16.99 -70.60
N PRO A 433 -15.77 -18.26 -70.78
CA PRO A 433 -17.03 -18.49 -71.47
C PRO A 433 -17.96 -19.52 -70.78
N SER A 434 -19.25 -19.31 -71.06
CA SER A 434 -20.48 -19.98 -70.68
C SER A 434 -20.52 -21.52 -70.74
N TYR A 435 -21.29 -22.19 -69.85
CA TYR A 435 -22.55 -22.87 -70.19
C TYR A 435 -23.30 -23.46 -68.95
N GLN A 436 -24.60 -23.71 -69.15
CA GLN A 436 -25.67 -24.07 -68.22
C GLN A 436 -25.66 -25.50 -67.62
N ALA A 437 -26.24 -25.57 -66.40
CA ALA A 437 -27.26 -26.50 -65.87
C ALA A 437 -27.04 -28.03 -65.70
N ASP A 438 -27.62 -28.47 -64.58
CA ASP A 438 -28.21 -29.77 -64.22
C ASP A 438 -27.40 -30.88 -63.47
N CYS A 439 -28.07 -31.35 -62.40
CA CYS A 439 -27.72 -32.40 -61.44
C CYS A 439 -27.84 -33.85 -62.03
N PRO A 440 -27.79 -34.92 -61.20
CA PRO A 440 -26.68 -35.68 -60.62
C PRO A 440 -26.80 -37.17 -61.13
N PRO A 441 -26.60 -38.27 -60.35
CA PRO A 441 -25.66 -38.63 -59.27
C PRO A 441 -24.85 -39.90 -59.63
N GLN A 442 -23.98 -40.40 -58.73
CA GLN A 442 -24.03 -41.78 -58.20
C GLN A 442 -22.76 -42.19 -57.42
N ASN A 443 -23.00 -42.62 -56.18
CA ASN A 443 -22.51 -43.84 -55.53
C ASN A 443 -21.02 -44.23 -55.69
N ASN A 444 -20.33 -44.29 -54.54
CA ASN A 444 -20.20 -45.48 -53.70
C ASN A 444 -18.78 -45.75 -53.17
N LEU A 445 -18.78 -46.17 -51.90
CA LEU A 445 -17.88 -47.14 -51.24
C LEU A 445 -16.54 -46.67 -50.64
N HIS A 446 -16.48 -46.86 -49.31
CA HIS A 446 -15.46 -47.60 -48.52
C HIS A 446 -13.97 -47.35 -48.83
N SER A 447 -13.03 -47.22 -47.89
CA SER A 447 -12.84 -47.80 -46.55
C SER A 447 -11.53 -47.18 -46.00
N GLN A 448 -11.47 -46.79 -44.73
CA GLN A 448 -10.74 -47.43 -43.61
C GLN A 448 -9.20 -47.59 -43.70
N HIS A 449 -8.61 -47.47 -42.50
CA HIS A 449 -7.25 -47.79 -42.03
C HIS A 449 -6.21 -46.66 -42.16
N ARG A 450 -5.70 -46.00 -41.09
CA ARG A 450 -5.20 -46.37 -39.73
C ARG A 450 -3.73 -46.85 -39.74
N PHE A 451 -2.96 -46.27 -38.80
CA PHE A 451 -1.57 -46.55 -38.35
C PHE A 451 -0.46 -45.95 -39.23
N GLY A 452 0.65 -45.40 -38.72
CA GLY A 452 1.22 -45.31 -37.37
C GLY A 452 2.76 -45.18 -37.48
N GLY A 453 3.42 -44.64 -36.44
CA GLY A 453 4.88 -44.74 -36.20
C GLY A 453 5.72 -43.59 -36.78
N SER A 454 6.43 -42.79 -35.97
CA SER A 454 7.79 -43.04 -35.41
C SER A 454 8.87 -42.90 -36.50
N ASP A 455 10.04 -42.30 -36.34
CA ASP A 455 10.76 -41.73 -35.20
C ASP A 455 12.01 -41.03 -35.80
N ALA A 456 12.58 -40.10 -35.03
CA ALA A 456 14.01 -39.88 -34.85
C ALA A 456 14.91 -39.11 -35.86
N HIS A 457 15.86 -38.40 -35.19
CA HIS A 457 17.26 -38.10 -35.54
C HIS A 457 17.57 -36.93 -36.49
N VAL A 458 18.68 -36.18 -36.42
CA VAL A 458 19.80 -35.87 -35.50
C VAL A 458 20.68 -34.85 -36.28
N GLY A 459 21.44 -33.99 -35.59
CA GLY A 459 22.67 -33.33 -36.11
C GLY A 459 22.46 -31.91 -36.62
N GLY A 460 23.14 -30.87 -36.10
CA GLY A 460 24.59 -30.62 -36.19
C GLY A 460 24.82 -29.59 -37.33
N VAL A 461 25.72 -28.60 -37.37
CA VAL A 461 27.01 -28.29 -36.74
C VAL A 461 27.48 -26.94 -37.39
N TYR A 462 28.04 -25.98 -36.61
CA TYR A 462 29.16 -25.01 -36.91
C TYR A 462 29.05 -24.03 -38.15
N TYR A 463 29.59 -22.80 -38.27
CA TYR A 463 30.38 -21.81 -37.49
C TYR A 463 30.42 -20.45 -38.29
N PRO A 464 31.24 -19.42 -37.97
CA PRO A 464 30.85 -17.99 -37.87
C PRO A 464 31.39 -17.09 -39.01
N PHE A 465 31.09 -15.78 -39.01
CA PHE A 465 31.99 -14.72 -39.54
C PHE A 465 31.65 -13.31 -39.01
N ASN A 466 32.68 -12.45 -39.05
CA ASN A 466 32.94 -11.22 -38.29
C ASN A 466 32.77 -9.92 -39.13
N ALA A 467 32.79 -8.77 -38.42
CA ALA A 467 33.14 -7.39 -38.86
C ALA A 467 32.12 -6.64 -39.75
N GLY A 468 31.92 -5.31 -39.68
CA GLY A 468 32.52 -4.20 -38.95
C GLY A 468 32.09 -2.86 -39.62
N GLN A 469 32.29 -1.72 -38.92
CA GLN A 469 32.34 -0.32 -39.42
C GLN A 469 30.98 0.35 -39.83
N SER A 470 30.48 1.36 -39.09
CA SER A 470 30.82 2.80 -39.02
C SER A 470 30.42 3.65 -40.25
N ALA A 471 29.49 4.60 -40.07
CA ALA A 471 29.60 6.02 -40.50
C ALA A 471 28.25 6.77 -40.37
N ASP A 472 28.31 7.87 -39.61
CA ASP A 472 27.85 9.23 -39.91
C ASP A 472 26.39 9.62 -40.25
N GLN A 473 25.88 10.47 -39.35
CA GLN A 473 25.40 11.86 -39.56
C GLN A 473 24.01 12.15 -40.19
N VAL A 474 23.22 12.85 -39.36
CA VAL A 474 22.38 14.05 -39.62
C VAL A 474 21.03 13.88 -40.30
N GLY A 475 19.99 14.33 -39.59
CA GLY A 475 18.66 14.62 -40.14
C GLY A 475 17.65 14.99 -39.06
N THR A 476 17.63 16.25 -38.63
CA THR A 476 16.57 16.88 -37.83
C THR A 476 15.27 16.99 -38.62
N ALA A 477 14.12 16.70 -38.00
CA ALA A 477 12.89 17.52 -38.01
C ALA A 477 11.67 16.73 -37.52
N GLY A 478 10.83 17.40 -36.71
CA GLY A 478 9.38 17.18 -36.78
C GLY A 478 8.70 16.56 -35.56
N SER A 479 8.56 17.36 -34.50
CA SER A 479 7.50 17.20 -33.50
C SER A 479 6.13 17.03 -34.15
N LYS A 480 5.37 15.99 -33.79
CA LYS A 480 3.92 15.94 -33.99
C LYS A 480 3.20 15.73 -32.66
N LEU A 481 2.26 16.65 -32.46
CA LEU A 481 1.47 16.94 -31.28
C LEU A 481 0.43 15.86 -30.97
N LEU A 482 0.09 15.81 -29.68
CA LEU A 482 -1.06 15.14 -29.09
C LEU A 482 -2.37 15.51 -29.82
N HIS A 483 -3.26 14.53 -29.97
CA HIS A 483 -4.66 14.76 -30.31
C HIS A 483 -5.45 15.18 -29.07
N ASP A 484 -6.03 16.37 -29.14
CA ASP A 484 -7.12 16.84 -28.28
C ASP A 484 -8.42 16.08 -28.59
N CYS A 485 -9.17 15.74 -27.54
CA CYS A 485 -10.55 15.28 -27.61
C CYS A 485 -11.49 16.47 -27.35
N ASP A 486 -12.32 16.80 -28.34
CA ASP A 486 -13.35 17.83 -28.25
C ASP A 486 -14.52 17.43 -27.33
N CYS A 487 -14.89 18.32 -26.41
CA CYS A 487 -16.13 18.27 -25.63
C CYS A 487 -17.17 19.21 -26.25
N VAL A 488 -18.37 18.69 -26.55
CA VAL A 488 -19.54 19.47 -27.01
C VAL A 488 -20.37 19.93 -25.80
N PRO A 489 -20.74 21.22 -25.67
CA PRO A 489 -21.64 21.68 -24.62
C PRO A 489 -23.11 21.56 -25.02
N VAL A 490 -23.97 21.21 -24.06
CA VAL A 490 -25.43 21.33 -24.17
C VAL A 490 -25.92 22.33 -23.12
N ASP A 491 -26.46 23.45 -23.58
CA ASP A 491 -27.11 24.49 -22.78
C ASP A 491 -28.52 24.06 -22.32
N GLY A 492 -28.86 24.40 -21.07
CA GLY A 492 -30.21 24.31 -20.52
C GLY A 492 -30.33 25.10 -19.22
N GLN A 493 -30.99 26.26 -19.29
CA GLN A 493 -31.16 27.25 -18.21
C GLN A 493 -32.20 26.84 -17.13
N GLY A 494 -31.93 27.19 -15.86
CA GLY A 494 -32.94 27.70 -14.92
C GLY A 494 -32.98 27.09 -13.49
N PRO A 495 -33.37 27.86 -12.45
CA PRO A 495 -32.53 28.01 -11.24
C PRO A 495 -33.15 27.53 -9.91
N ALA A 496 -32.30 27.14 -8.94
CA ALA A 496 -32.32 27.67 -7.55
C ALA A 496 -31.28 26.99 -6.62
N LYS A 497 -30.48 27.88 -6.02
CA LYS A 497 -29.53 27.77 -4.91
C LYS A 497 -29.80 26.69 -3.84
N SER A 498 -28.79 25.87 -3.55
CA SER A 498 -28.29 25.74 -2.18
C SER A 498 -26.77 25.44 -2.20
N SER A 499 -26.00 26.31 -1.58
CA SER A 499 -24.55 26.19 -1.43
C SER A 499 -24.22 25.20 -0.31
N ARG A 500 -23.52 24.10 -0.61
CA ARG A 500 -22.77 23.35 0.40
C ARG A 500 -21.37 23.06 -0.13
N ARG A 501 -20.40 23.49 0.68
CA ARG A 501 -18.95 23.35 0.47
C ARG A 501 -18.60 21.87 0.40
N VAL A 502 -17.87 21.50 -0.66
CA VAL A 502 -17.20 20.21 -0.78
C VAL A 502 -15.86 20.33 -0.06
N TYR A 503 -15.66 19.50 0.96
CA TYR A 503 -14.33 19.25 1.51
C TYR A 503 -13.69 18.16 0.64
N LEU A 504 -12.64 18.54 -0.09
CA LEU A 504 -11.70 17.59 -0.67
C LEU A 504 -10.84 17.07 0.48
N ASN A 505 -10.97 15.79 0.81
CA ASN A 505 -10.03 15.13 1.71
C ASN A 505 -8.69 14.98 0.97
N VAL A 506 -7.68 15.63 1.55
CA VAL A 506 -6.25 15.44 1.30
C VAL A 506 -5.81 14.10 1.87
#